data_AF-A0A976GRP3-F1
#
_entry.id   AF-A0A976GRP3-F1
#
_cell.length_a   1.000
_cell.length_b   1.000
_cell.length_c   1.000
_cell.angle_alpha   90.00
_cell.angle_beta   90.00
_cell.angle_gamma   90.00
#
_symmetry.space_group_name_H-M   'P 1'
#
loop_
_entity.id
_entity.type
_entity.pdbx_description
1 polymer ?
#
loop_
_entity_poly.entity_id
_entity_poly.type
_entity_poly.pdbx_seq_one_letter_code
_entity_poly.pdbx_strand_id
1 'polypeptide(L)'
;MNNTTTSSTIDSSSAVWAVNPDGTLRSISAHHADHEMKAASHIKLILAERLSAMVKAGTIDPTLSVTLQQGMLGNDPGRSSPAAVGMRVPLLEAVDNALRYSSNTDTNLMIHAMYKPLFDEGKKQFPQDATKAEQYAFDAITADLRAHGYPKTRLNNFLNLHEDHQSERWKNQQNTNITTSNDVGVAMQRLWDKDTTIIDKTATKALRDAKEKLDPASLGEKISGTSIVKAHAGRYKFGDTEYISVGFLNGNGGEPLSTFQPFLDEAYKEIEKDQKNLALKPLPVPTQSAIAPTAPAQPEPAPIAQNQTPTPQTPTALPSSLMAELESVTQPLLQFMQPVISFAQPILRHLEPIFHNVMSATRSLFTPNTSQASNTPTPPSVPTQATIPNTEMEIASTPLTPMQTPALKPSDITIAQR
;
A
#
# COMPACT_ATOMS: atom_id res chain seq x y z
N MET A 1 18.37 45.61 14.21
CA MET A 1 17.90 44.50 13.36
C MET A 1 16.90 43.70 14.17
N ASN A 2 15.61 43.91 13.95
CA ASN A 2 14.55 43.17 14.65
C ASN A 2 14.35 41.84 13.94
N ASN A 3 14.92 40.76 14.48
CA ASN A 3 14.53 39.40 14.13
C ASN A 3 13.14 39.13 14.72
N THR A 4 12.11 39.56 14.00
CA THR A 4 10.76 39.08 14.23
C THR A 4 10.75 37.64 13.72
N THR A 5 10.98 36.68 14.62
CA THR A 5 10.71 35.27 14.38
C THR A 5 9.20 35.15 14.21
N THR A 6 8.70 35.37 12.99
CA THR A 6 7.35 34.96 12.64
C THR A 6 7.32 33.46 12.86
N SER A 7 6.70 33.03 13.95
CA SER A 7 6.27 31.65 14.14
C SER A 7 5.44 31.32 12.91
N SER A 8 6.06 30.70 11.91
CA SER A 8 5.34 30.12 10.80
C SER A 8 4.54 29.00 11.43
N THR A 9 3.26 29.25 11.68
CA THR A 9 2.31 28.23 12.08
C THR A 9 2.44 27.11 11.07
N ILE A 10 2.98 25.98 11.51
CA ILE A 10 3.07 24.77 10.70
C ILE A 10 1.63 24.41 10.37
N ASP A 11 1.23 24.62 9.12
CA ASP A 11 -0.06 24.17 8.64
C ASP A 11 -0.06 22.64 8.71
N SER A 12 -0.85 22.12 9.64
CA SER A 12 -1.03 20.69 9.86
C SER A 12 -2.51 20.35 9.77
N SER A 13 -2.77 19.14 9.29
CA SER A 13 -4.10 18.56 9.26
C SER A 13 -3.99 17.15 9.81
N SER A 14 -4.89 16.76 10.69
CA SER A 14 -4.95 15.39 11.16
C SER A 14 -6.33 14.98 11.62
N ALA A 15 -6.55 13.68 11.63
CA ALA A 15 -7.69 13.07 12.26
C ALA A 15 -7.43 11.62 12.67
N VAL A 16 -8.14 11.20 13.71
CA VAL A 16 -8.16 9.85 14.24
C VAL A 16 -9.61 9.39 14.34
N TRP A 17 -9.88 8.20 13.81
CA TRP A 17 -11.20 7.56 13.87
C TRP A 17 -11.09 6.20 14.53
N ALA A 18 -12.13 5.84 15.30
CA ALA A 18 -12.41 4.46 15.63
C ALA A 18 -13.24 3.83 14.51
N VAL A 19 -12.93 2.60 14.18
CA VAL A 19 -13.69 1.76 13.24
C VAL A 19 -14.74 0.99 14.04
N ASN A 20 -16.01 1.27 13.75
CA ASN A 20 -17.11 0.53 14.34
C ASN A 20 -17.22 -0.87 13.71
N PRO A 21 -17.87 -1.85 14.38
CA PRO A 21 -18.06 -3.19 13.84
C PRO A 21 -18.81 -3.27 12.50
N ASP A 22 -19.61 -2.24 12.18
CA ASP A 22 -20.33 -2.11 10.91
C ASP A 22 -19.50 -1.45 9.79
N GLY A 23 -18.22 -1.16 10.06
CA GLY A 23 -17.30 -0.50 9.12
C GLY A 23 -17.46 1.03 9.05
N THR A 24 -18.34 1.63 9.87
CA THR A 24 -18.47 3.09 9.93
C THR A 24 -17.36 3.72 10.77
N LEU A 25 -16.99 4.97 10.43
CA LEU A 25 -15.98 5.72 11.16
C LEU A 25 -16.62 6.61 12.22
N ARG A 26 -16.14 6.51 13.46
CA ARG A 26 -16.45 7.44 14.55
C ARG A 26 -15.23 8.33 14.81
N SER A 27 -15.37 9.63 14.58
CA SER A 27 -14.32 10.61 14.86
C SER A 27 -13.95 10.60 16.34
N ILE A 28 -12.66 10.44 16.64
CA ILE A 28 -12.09 10.53 18.00
C ILE A 28 -11.47 11.91 18.18
N SER A 29 -10.60 12.29 17.26
CA SER A 29 -9.97 13.61 17.22
C SER A 29 -9.86 14.10 15.78
N ALA A 30 -9.96 15.41 15.60
CA ALA A 30 -9.83 16.05 14.30
C ALA A 30 -9.21 17.44 14.50
N HIS A 31 -8.05 17.67 13.88
CA HIS A 31 -7.41 18.97 13.83
C HIS A 31 -7.33 19.38 12.36
N HIS A 32 -8.17 20.33 11.94
CA HIS A 32 -8.17 20.80 10.55
C HIS A 32 -8.32 19.64 9.55
N ALA A 33 -9.05 18.59 9.92
CA ALA A 33 -9.17 17.34 9.15
C ALA A 33 -9.76 17.54 7.75
N ASP A 34 -10.45 18.66 7.58
CA ASP A 34 -11.14 19.13 6.39
C ASP A 34 -10.37 20.19 5.60
N HIS A 35 -9.20 20.60 6.09
CA HIS A 35 -8.31 21.55 5.43
C HIS A 35 -7.67 20.87 4.22
N GLU A 36 -7.73 21.55 3.07
CA GLU A 36 -7.09 21.12 1.83
C GLU A 36 -5.56 21.13 1.98
N MET A 37 -4.96 19.95 1.90
CA MET A 37 -3.52 19.73 1.96
C MET A 37 -3.00 19.19 0.63
N LYS A 38 -1.71 19.38 0.34
CA LYS A 38 -1.10 18.67 -0.78
C LYS A 38 -1.10 17.18 -0.48
N ALA A 39 -1.62 16.39 -1.41
CA ALA A 39 -1.90 14.99 -1.19
C ALA A 39 -0.64 14.10 -1.12
N ALA A 40 0.51 14.59 -1.60
CA ALA A 40 1.74 13.81 -1.70
C ALA A 40 1.47 12.42 -2.33
N SER A 41 1.96 11.32 -1.73
CA SER A 41 1.61 9.97 -2.19
C SER A 41 0.37 9.36 -1.52
N HIS A 42 -0.34 10.10 -0.68
CA HIS A 42 -1.60 9.62 -0.07
C HIS A 42 -2.75 9.59 -1.07
N ILE A 43 -2.64 10.36 -2.16
CA ILE A 43 -3.56 10.25 -3.29
C ILE A 43 -3.63 8.82 -3.86
N LYS A 44 -2.55 8.03 -3.72
CA LYS A 44 -2.48 6.64 -4.18
C LYS A 44 -3.50 5.75 -3.45
N LEU A 45 -3.81 6.03 -2.19
CA LEU A 45 -4.85 5.32 -1.43
C LEU A 45 -6.24 5.58 -2.03
N ILE A 46 -6.56 6.84 -2.31
CA ILE A 46 -7.85 7.25 -2.88
C ILE A 46 -8.02 6.67 -4.28
N LEU A 47 -6.97 6.71 -5.11
CA LEU A 47 -6.98 6.12 -6.44
C LEU A 47 -7.16 4.60 -6.40
N ALA A 48 -6.47 3.89 -5.50
CA ALA A 48 -6.61 2.45 -5.34
C ALA A 48 -8.02 2.06 -4.88
N GLU A 49 -8.60 2.80 -3.93
CA GLU A 49 -9.98 2.58 -3.49
C GLU A 49 -10.95 2.77 -4.64
N ARG A 50 -10.79 3.87 -5.40
CA ARG A 50 -11.71 4.15 -6.49
C ARG A 50 -11.60 3.11 -7.60
N LEU A 51 -10.39 2.70 -7.93
CA LEU A 51 -10.14 1.63 -8.90
C LEU A 51 -10.78 0.31 -8.45
N SER A 52 -10.72 -0.03 -7.16
CA SER A 52 -11.44 -1.18 -6.60
C SER A 52 -12.94 -1.08 -6.82
N ALA A 53 -13.53 0.09 -6.56
CA ALA A 53 -14.95 0.33 -6.79
C ALA A 53 -15.34 0.20 -8.27
N MET A 54 -14.50 0.67 -9.21
CA MET A 54 -14.72 0.50 -10.64
C MET A 54 -14.63 -0.96 -11.09
N VAL A 55 -13.68 -1.74 -10.54
CA VAL A 55 -13.59 -3.19 -10.76
C VAL A 55 -14.84 -3.89 -10.24
N LYS A 56 -15.32 -3.53 -9.04
CA LYS A 56 -16.54 -4.08 -8.45
C LYS A 56 -17.79 -3.78 -9.28
N ALA A 57 -17.85 -2.59 -9.88
CA ALA A 57 -18.92 -2.18 -10.78
C ALA A 57 -18.83 -2.84 -12.16
N GLY A 58 -17.75 -3.56 -12.47
CA GLY A 58 -17.51 -4.16 -13.78
C GLY A 58 -17.09 -3.15 -14.86
N THR A 59 -16.79 -1.90 -14.48
CA THR A 59 -16.32 -0.85 -15.41
C THR A 59 -14.88 -1.08 -15.84
N ILE A 60 -14.08 -1.75 -15.01
CA ILE A 60 -12.67 -2.10 -15.31
C ILE A 60 -12.46 -3.59 -15.06
N ASP A 61 -11.83 -4.26 -16.02
CA ASP A 61 -11.37 -5.64 -15.87
C ASP A 61 -10.12 -5.67 -14.98
N PRO A 62 -10.10 -6.41 -13.85
CA PRO A 62 -8.92 -6.50 -12.99
C PRO A 62 -7.72 -7.20 -13.66
N THR A 63 -7.94 -7.94 -14.75
CA THR A 63 -6.89 -8.56 -15.57
C THR A 63 -6.29 -7.62 -16.62
N LEU A 64 -6.81 -6.39 -16.71
CA LEU A 64 -6.31 -5.36 -17.62
C LEU A 64 -4.79 -5.19 -17.44
N SER A 65 -4.07 -5.18 -18.56
CA SER A 65 -2.68 -4.78 -18.60
C SER A 65 -2.54 -3.49 -19.39
N VAL A 66 -1.92 -2.48 -18.79
CA VAL A 66 -1.73 -1.16 -19.39
C VAL A 66 -0.32 -1.09 -20.00
N THR A 67 -0.23 -0.64 -21.25
CA THR A 67 1.06 -0.41 -21.91
C THR A 67 1.65 0.90 -21.41
N LEU A 68 2.85 0.83 -20.83
CA LEU A 68 3.61 1.99 -20.40
C LEU A 68 3.94 2.90 -21.58
N GLN A 69 3.60 4.18 -21.44
CA GLN A 69 3.95 5.23 -22.39
C GLN A 69 5.02 6.13 -21.80
N GLN A 70 5.78 6.84 -22.65
CA GLN A 70 6.85 7.74 -22.21
C GLN A 70 6.38 8.75 -21.16
N GLY A 71 5.17 9.31 -21.32
CA GLY A 71 4.59 10.28 -20.40
C GLY A 71 4.18 9.71 -19.03
N MET A 72 4.20 8.39 -18.85
CA MET A 72 3.83 7.72 -17.59
C MET A 72 5.01 7.44 -16.68
N LEU A 73 6.24 7.52 -17.19
CA LEU A 73 7.45 7.17 -16.43
C LEU A 73 7.74 8.21 -15.33
N GLY A 74 7.68 7.76 -14.09
CA GLY A 74 7.98 8.57 -12.90
C GLY A 74 9.37 8.35 -12.36
N ASN A 75 9.80 9.29 -11.52
CA ASN A 75 10.98 9.08 -10.70
C ASN A 75 10.62 8.08 -9.59
N ASP A 76 11.01 6.83 -9.79
CA ASP A 76 10.70 5.72 -8.89
C ASP A 76 11.98 5.04 -8.38
N PRO A 77 12.68 5.65 -7.43
CA PRO A 77 13.91 5.06 -6.88
C PRO A 77 13.65 3.71 -6.16
N GLY A 78 12.40 3.42 -5.78
CA GLY A 78 12.00 2.21 -5.06
C GLY A 78 11.29 1.14 -5.88
N ARG A 79 11.12 1.30 -7.21
CA ARG A 79 10.39 0.30 -8.01
C ARG A 79 11.22 -0.99 -8.11
N SER A 80 10.56 -2.11 -7.84
CA SER A 80 11.18 -3.45 -7.87
C SER A 80 11.65 -3.89 -9.26
N SER A 81 11.14 -3.27 -10.34
CA SER A 81 11.51 -3.57 -11.72
C SER A 81 11.62 -2.30 -12.57
N PRO A 82 12.65 -2.17 -13.44
CA PRO A 82 12.81 -1.01 -14.31
C PRO A 82 11.61 -0.87 -15.24
N ALA A 83 10.99 0.30 -15.22
CA ALA A 83 9.91 0.64 -16.15
C ALA A 83 10.50 0.97 -17.53
N ALA A 84 9.97 0.35 -18.58
CA ALA A 84 10.32 0.66 -19.96
C ALA A 84 9.07 0.97 -20.78
N VAL A 85 9.16 1.95 -21.68
CA VAL A 85 8.09 2.26 -22.64
C VAL A 85 7.77 1.00 -23.47
N GLY A 86 6.49 0.74 -23.67
CA GLY A 86 5.99 -0.44 -24.39
C GLY A 86 5.78 -1.67 -23.51
N MET A 87 6.29 -1.68 -22.27
CA MET A 87 6.03 -2.77 -21.33
C MET A 87 4.56 -2.78 -20.93
N ARG A 88 3.94 -3.97 -20.91
CA ARG A 88 2.58 -4.16 -20.41
C ARG A 88 2.64 -4.51 -18.93
N VAL A 89 2.00 -3.70 -18.10
CA VAL A 89 1.96 -3.89 -16.64
C VAL A 89 0.54 -4.30 -16.24
N PRO A 90 0.37 -5.46 -15.58
CA PRO A 90 -0.92 -5.85 -15.00
C PRO A 90 -1.42 -4.81 -14.00
N LEU A 91 -2.71 -4.50 -14.02
CA LEU A 91 -3.31 -3.49 -13.14
C LEU A 91 -3.09 -3.80 -11.66
N LEU A 92 -3.17 -5.08 -11.27
CA LEU A 92 -2.91 -5.51 -9.90
C LEU A 92 -1.46 -5.26 -9.46
N GLU A 93 -0.51 -5.47 -10.37
CA GLU A 93 0.91 -5.18 -10.10
C GLU A 93 1.12 -3.67 -9.92
N ALA A 94 0.46 -2.85 -10.75
CA ALA A 94 0.51 -1.40 -10.61
C ALA A 94 -0.04 -0.94 -9.25
N VAL A 95 -1.17 -1.50 -8.79
CA VAL A 95 -1.72 -1.18 -7.46
C VAL A 95 -0.76 -1.60 -6.34
N ASP A 96 -0.19 -2.81 -6.40
CA ASP A 96 0.77 -3.28 -5.39
C ASP A 96 2.00 -2.37 -5.33
N ASN A 97 2.59 -2.04 -6.48
CA ASN A 97 3.79 -1.19 -6.53
C ASN A 97 3.51 0.26 -6.11
N ALA A 98 2.35 0.81 -6.49
CA ALA A 98 1.95 2.16 -6.10
C ALA A 98 1.78 2.27 -4.59
N LEU A 99 1.19 1.27 -3.93
CA LEU A 99 0.96 1.31 -2.49
C LEU A 99 2.20 0.89 -1.69
N ARG A 100 2.85 -0.20 -2.09
CA ARG A 100 4.01 -0.78 -1.38
C ARG A 100 5.28 0.04 -1.55
N TYR A 101 5.62 0.38 -2.79
CA TYR A 101 6.86 1.08 -3.13
C TYR A 101 6.65 2.57 -3.40
N SER A 102 5.41 3.05 -3.25
CA SER A 102 5.06 4.44 -3.56
C SER A 102 5.39 4.80 -5.02
N SER A 103 5.36 3.86 -5.97
CA SER A 103 5.72 4.14 -7.37
C SER A 103 4.75 5.13 -8.02
N ASN A 104 5.32 6.21 -8.55
CA ASN A 104 4.66 7.21 -9.34
C ASN A 104 4.31 6.67 -10.74
N THR A 105 5.20 5.90 -11.37
CA THR A 105 4.90 5.26 -12.67
C THR A 105 3.66 4.39 -12.59
N ASP A 106 3.60 3.52 -11.58
CA ASP A 106 2.47 2.62 -11.40
C ASP A 106 1.19 3.36 -11.01
N THR A 107 1.29 4.51 -10.33
CA THR A 107 0.13 5.37 -10.10
C THR A 107 -0.39 6.02 -11.38
N ASN A 108 0.48 6.45 -12.28
CA ASN A 108 0.05 6.99 -13.57
C ASN A 108 -0.61 5.92 -14.43
N LEU A 109 -0.15 4.66 -14.32
CA LEU A 109 -0.84 3.51 -14.93
C LEU A 109 -2.25 3.32 -14.36
N MET A 110 -2.43 3.45 -13.04
CA MET A 110 -3.75 3.41 -12.40
C MET A 110 -4.65 4.53 -12.93
N ILE A 111 -4.15 5.77 -12.98
CA ILE A 111 -4.88 6.93 -13.53
C ILE A 111 -5.31 6.64 -14.98
N HIS A 112 -4.40 6.12 -15.81
CA HIS A 112 -4.70 5.74 -17.19
C HIS A 112 -5.77 4.65 -17.30
N ALA A 113 -5.71 3.64 -16.44
CA ALA A 113 -6.74 2.60 -16.39
C ALA A 113 -8.12 3.17 -16.01
N MET A 114 -8.16 4.14 -15.09
CA MET A 114 -9.39 4.78 -14.63
C MET A 114 -10.06 5.64 -15.70
N TYR A 115 -9.29 6.47 -16.42
CA TYR A 115 -9.94 7.38 -17.37
C TYR A 115 -10.29 6.72 -18.70
N LYS A 116 -9.58 5.68 -19.14
CA LYS A 116 -9.80 5.10 -20.48
C LYS A 116 -11.27 4.69 -20.74
N PRO A 117 -11.96 3.97 -19.84
CA PRO A 117 -13.39 3.65 -20.02
C PRO A 117 -14.28 4.89 -20.16
N LEU A 118 -13.96 5.98 -19.44
CA LEU A 118 -14.72 7.24 -19.50
C LEU A 118 -14.70 7.88 -20.90
N PHE A 119 -13.67 7.59 -21.71
CA PHE A 119 -13.60 8.05 -23.09
C PHE A 119 -14.26 7.09 -24.07
N ASP A 120 -14.06 5.78 -23.87
CA ASP A 120 -14.63 4.75 -24.74
C ASP A 120 -16.17 4.76 -24.68
N GLU A 121 -16.76 5.04 -23.52
CA GLU A 121 -18.22 5.15 -23.34
C GLU A 121 -18.82 6.46 -23.89
N GLY A 122 -18.03 7.53 -23.93
CA GLY A 122 -18.53 8.88 -24.20
C GLY A 122 -18.71 9.24 -25.68
N LYS A 123 -18.18 8.47 -26.64
CA LYS A 123 -18.04 8.85 -28.07
C LYS A 123 -17.43 10.27 -28.30
N LYS A 124 -16.85 10.88 -27.27
CA LYS A 124 -16.20 12.19 -27.38
C LYS A 124 -14.81 11.96 -27.95
N GLN A 125 -14.47 12.71 -28.99
CA GLN A 125 -13.11 12.67 -29.52
C GLN A 125 -12.15 13.09 -28.40
N PHE A 126 -11.23 12.19 -28.07
CA PHE A 126 -10.11 12.50 -27.19
C PHE A 126 -9.39 13.73 -27.77
N PRO A 127 -9.08 14.76 -26.96
CA PRO A 127 -8.33 15.90 -27.46
C PRO A 127 -7.04 15.41 -28.13
N GLN A 128 -6.80 15.82 -29.38
CA GLN A 128 -5.56 15.48 -30.11
C GLN A 128 -4.34 16.15 -29.46
N ASP A 129 -4.58 17.24 -28.72
CA ASP A 129 -3.60 17.93 -27.90
C ASP A 129 -3.41 17.16 -26.58
N ALA A 130 -2.22 16.57 -26.40
CA ALA A 130 -1.87 15.76 -25.25
C ALA A 130 -2.10 16.50 -23.91
N THR A 131 -1.75 17.79 -23.83
CA THR A 131 -1.93 18.56 -22.60
C THR A 131 -3.41 18.76 -22.26
N LYS A 132 -4.26 19.00 -23.27
CA LYS A 132 -5.71 19.12 -23.05
C LYS A 132 -6.35 17.79 -22.69
N ALA A 133 -5.87 16.70 -23.29
CA ALA A 133 -6.31 15.35 -22.97
C ALA A 133 -6.01 14.98 -21.51
N GLU A 134 -4.80 15.29 -21.04
CA GLU A 134 -4.40 15.07 -19.65
C GLU A 134 -5.25 15.87 -18.67
N GLN A 135 -5.41 17.19 -18.90
CA GLN A 135 -6.25 18.03 -18.05
C GLN A 135 -7.68 17.52 -18.00
N TYR A 136 -8.25 17.13 -19.15
CA TYR A 136 -9.59 16.57 -19.20
C TYR A 136 -9.69 15.26 -18.40
N ALA A 137 -8.68 14.38 -18.48
CA ALA A 137 -8.65 13.16 -17.69
C ALA A 137 -8.62 13.46 -16.17
N PHE A 138 -7.84 14.45 -15.75
CA PHE A 138 -7.79 14.88 -14.35
C PHE A 138 -9.11 15.49 -13.88
N ASP A 139 -9.74 16.33 -14.69
CA ASP A 139 -11.04 16.92 -14.38
C ASP A 139 -12.12 15.83 -14.27
N ALA A 140 -12.11 14.85 -15.18
CA ALA A 140 -13.05 13.75 -15.19
C ALA A 140 -12.88 12.86 -13.95
N ILE A 141 -11.64 12.47 -13.62
CA ILE A 141 -11.38 11.67 -12.42
C ILE A 141 -11.70 12.49 -11.15
N THR A 142 -11.39 13.78 -11.11
CA THR A 142 -11.74 14.65 -9.97
C THR A 142 -13.26 14.73 -9.77
N ALA A 143 -14.02 14.88 -10.84
CA ALA A 143 -15.48 14.87 -10.77
C ALA A 143 -16.01 13.52 -10.27
N ASP A 144 -15.44 12.42 -10.76
CA ASP A 144 -15.78 11.07 -10.32
C ASP A 144 -15.43 10.83 -8.83
N LEU A 145 -14.25 11.25 -8.36
CA LEU A 145 -13.85 11.18 -6.96
C LEU A 145 -14.83 11.93 -6.05
N ARG A 146 -15.23 13.15 -6.44
CA ARG A 146 -16.23 13.95 -5.70
C ARG A 146 -17.58 13.25 -5.63
N ALA A 147 -18.03 12.66 -6.74
CA ALA A 147 -19.28 11.90 -6.79
C ALA A 147 -19.25 10.65 -5.89
N HIS A 148 -18.06 10.12 -5.59
CA HIS A 148 -17.85 8.93 -4.76
C HIS A 148 -17.42 9.23 -3.32
N GLY A 149 -17.62 10.47 -2.87
CA GLY A 149 -17.46 10.85 -1.46
C GLY A 149 -16.07 11.37 -1.10
N TYR A 150 -15.32 11.89 -2.08
CA TYR A 150 -14.06 12.62 -1.86
C TYR A 150 -14.23 14.09 -2.28
N PRO A 151 -15.10 14.88 -1.61
CA PRO A 151 -15.56 16.19 -2.09
C PRO A 151 -14.43 17.22 -2.25
N LYS A 152 -13.32 17.06 -1.51
CA LYS A 152 -12.20 18.01 -1.49
C LYS A 152 -10.94 17.47 -2.17
N THR A 153 -10.98 16.23 -2.65
CA THR A 153 -9.86 15.66 -3.39
C THR A 153 -9.88 16.13 -4.84
N ARG A 154 -8.71 16.54 -5.33
CA ARG A 154 -8.50 17.00 -6.71
C ARG A 154 -7.20 16.45 -7.26
N LEU A 155 -7.27 15.93 -8.48
CA LEU A 155 -6.11 15.63 -9.30
C LEU A 155 -5.87 16.81 -10.22
N ASN A 156 -4.64 17.33 -10.20
CA ASN A 156 -4.20 18.42 -11.07
C ASN A 156 -2.98 18.00 -11.91
N ASN A 157 -2.34 16.88 -11.60
CA ASN A 157 -1.17 16.39 -12.32
C ASN A 157 -1.02 14.86 -12.22
N PHE A 158 -0.20 14.31 -13.12
CA PHE A 158 0.42 13.01 -12.92
C PHE A 158 1.47 13.10 -11.81
N LEU A 159 1.75 11.98 -11.15
CA LEU A 159 2.79 11.93 -10.12
C LEU A 159 4.22 11.93 -10.69
N ASN A 160 4.36 12.34 -11.96
CA ASN A 160 5.63 12.44 -12.64
C ASN A 160 6.33 13.76 -12.35
N LEU A 161 7.48 13.60 -11.70
CA LEU A 161 8.68 14.43 -11.86
C LEU A 161 8.78 15.69 -11.00
N HIS A 162 9.84 15.69 -10.18
CA HIS A 162 10.64 16.81 -9.69
C HIS A 162 9.94 18.17 -9.57
N GLU A 163 9.57 18.49 -8.33
CA GLU A 163 9.42 19.87 -7.86
C GLU A 163 10.71 20.69 -8.09
N ASP A 164 11.87 20.04 -8.29
CA ASP A 164 13.19 20.66 -8.18
C ASP A 164 13.70 21.39 -9.45
N HIS A 165 13.15 21.13 -10.65
CA HIS A 165 13.68 21.72 -11.90
C HIS A 165 12.67 22.50 -12.75
N GLN A 166 11.42 22.68 -12.30
CA GLN A 166 10.37 23.46 -12.99
C GLN A 166 9.85 24.62 -12.11
N SER A 167 10.77 25.27 -11.40
CA SER A 167 10.55 26.13 -10.21
C SER A 167 9.75 27.44 -10.39
N GLU A 168 9.21 27.75 -11.57
CA GLU A 168 8.36 28.93 -11.78
C GLU A 168 6.92 28.62 -12.16
N ARG A 169 6.64 27.55 -12.92
CA ARG A 169 5.25 27.18 -13.26
C ARG A 169 4.47 26.53 -12.12
N TRP A 170 5.16 26.04 -11.08
CA TRP A 170 4.59 25.17 -10.05
C TRP A 170 4.54 25.79 -8.65
N LYS A 171 5.03 27.03 -8.49
CA LYS A 171 4.89 27.80 -7.25
C LYS A 171 3.44 28.20 -6.93
N ASN A 172 2.54 28.14 -7.91
CA ASN A 172 1.13 28.35 -7.68
C ASN A 172 0.49 27.03 -7.23
N GLN A 173 -0.15 27.03 -6.05
CA GLN A 173 -0.91 25.92 -5.45
C GLN A 173 -1.92 25.23 -6.41
N GLN A 174 -2.22 25.86 -7.55
CA GLN A 174 -3.16 25.39 -8.56
C GLN A 174 -2.74 24.07 -9.25
N ASN A 175 -1.44 23.73 -9.26
CA ASN A 175 -0.94 22.56 -10.01
C ASN A 175 -0.60 21.34 -9.16
N THR A 176 -0.95 21.31 -7.86
CA THR A 176 -0.67 20.16 -6.99
C THR A 176 -1.92 19.35 -6.71
N ASN A 177 -1.80 18.02 -6.62
CA ASN A 177 -2.90 17.18 -6.14
C ASN A 177 -3.26 17.58 -4.70
N ILE A 178 -4.55 17.77 -4.44
CA ILE A 178 -5.08 18.22 -3.16
C ILE A 178 -5.98 17.13 -2.58
N THR A 179 -5.96 16.98 -1.25
CA THR A 179 -6.88 16.11 -0.51
C THR A 179 -7.05 16.62 0.92
N THR A 180 -7.73 15.86 1.77
CA THR A 180 -7.90 16.15 3.20
C THR A 180 -7.63 14.91 4.03
N SER A 181 -7.41 15.09 5.33
CA SER A 181 -7.30 13.95 6.25
C SER A 181 -8.56 13.09 6.22
N ASN A 182 -9.75 13.73 6.17
CA ASN A 182 -11.04 13.04 6.05
C ASN A 182 -11.13 12.14 4.82
N ASP A 183 -10.82 12.67 3.62
CA ASP A 183 -10.92 11.91 2.36
C ASP A 183 -9.98 10.69 2.37
N VAL A 184 -8.75 10.87 2.88
CA VAL A 184 -7.77 9.78 3.01
C VAL A 184 -8.21 8.73 4.03
N GLY A 185 -8.75 9.15 5.18
CA GLY A 185 -9.25 8.24 6.22
C GLY A 185 -10.39 7.36 5.70
N VAL A 186 -11.31 7.95 4.92
CA VAL A 186 -12.39 7.23 4.25
C VAL A 186 -11.85 6.23 3.22
N ALA A 187 -10.88 6.62 2.39
CA ALA A 187 -10.28 5.71 1.42
C ALA A 187 -9.57 4.51 2.09
N MET A 188 -8.79 4.79 3.15
CA MET A 188 -8.12 3.77 3.95
C MET A 188 -9.14 2.79 4.56
N GLN A 189 -10.23 3.30 5.11
CA GLN A 189 -11.30 2.46 5.66
C GLN A 189 -11.91 1.54 4.61
N ARG A 190 -12.28 2.09 3.45
CA ARG A 190 -12.98 1.36 2.40
C ARG A 190 -12.12 0.28 1.75
N LEU A 191 -10.82 0.53 1.59
CA LEU A 191 -9.86 -0.47 1.09
C LEU A 191 -9.75 -1.67 2.03
N TRP A 192 -9.79 -1.41 3.34
CA TRP A 192 -9.47 -2.40 4.36
C TRP A 192 -10.67 -3.22 4.83
N ASP A 193 -11.84 -2.60 4.93
CA ASP A 193 -13.06 -3.27 5.40
C ASP A 193 -13.62 -4.27 4.41
N LYS A 194 -13.36 -4.03 3.12
CA LYS A 194 -14.13 -4.70 2.10
C LYS A 194 -13.53 -6.05 1.75
N ASP A 195 -12.21 -6.18 1.58
CA ASP A 195 -11.55 -7.37 1.02
C ASP A 195 -12.38 -8.08 -0.09
N THR A 196 -13.21 -7.30 -0.80
CA THR A 196 -14.32 -7.83 -1.60
C THR A 196 -13.88 -8.02 -3.03
N THR A 197 -12.85 -7.27 -3.43
CA THR A 197 -12.23 -7.36 -4.74
C THR A 197 -10.79 -7.84 -4.62
N ILE A 198 -10.25 -8.27 -5.75
CA ILE A 198 -8.82 -8.61 -5.84
C ILE A 198 -7.93 -7.36 -5.66
N ILE A 199 -8.45 -6.16 -5.96
CA ILE A 199 -7.77 -4.89 -5.71
C ILE A 199 -7.69 -4.63 -4.21
N ASP A 200 -8.78 -4.85 -3.45
CA ASP A 200 -8.80 -4.69 -1.99
C ASP A 200 -7.76 -5.61 -1.33
N LYS A 201 -7.70 -6.88 -1.76
CA LYS A 201 -6.71 -7.87 -1.30
C LYS A 201 -5.28 -7.42 -1.56
N THR A 202 -5.04 -6.97 -2.78
CA THR A 202 -3.72 -6.52 -3.23
C THR A 202 -3.31 -5.27 -2.46
N ALA A 203 -4.20 -4.30 -2.31
CA ALA A 203 -3.95 -3.06 -1.59
C ALA A 203 -3.71 -3.31 -0.10
N THR A 204 -4.52 -4.13 0.55
CA THR A 204 -4.37 -4.47 1.96
C THR A 204 -3.06 -5.22 2.21
N LYS A 205 -2.70 -6.15 1.32
CA LYS A 205 -1.40 -6.83 1.38
C LYS A 205 -0.25 -5.83 1.19
N ALA A 206 -0.35 -4.94 0.19
CA ALA A 206 0.65 -3.91 -0.07
C ALA A 206 0.88 -3.03 1.15
N LEU A 207 -0.18 -2.56 1.81
CA LEU A 207 -0.10 -1.72 3.00
C LEU A 207 0.46 -2.45 4.23
N ARG A 208 0.16 -3.77 4.37
CA ARG A 208 0.77 -4.63 5.40
C ARG A 208 2.26 -4.80 5.17
N ASP A 209 2.66 -5.02 3.92
CA ASP A 209 4.05 -5.28 3.53
C ASP A 209 4.90 -4.01 3.48
N ALA A 210 4.27 -2.85 3.20
CA ALA A 210 4.89 -1.53 3.22
C ALA A 210 5.31 -1.06 4.61
N LYS A 211 5.01 -1.84 5.66
CA LYS A 211 5.28 -1.53 7.05
C LYS A 211 6.77 -1.27 7.28
N GLU A 212 7.15 -0.01 7.10
CA GLU A 212 8.26 0.58 7.86
C GLU A 212 7.88 0.40 9.32
N LYS A 213 8.76 -0.20 10.12
CA LYS A 213 8.46 -0.70 11.47
C LYS A 213 8.25 0.44 12.49
N LEU A 214 7.41 1.44 12.18
CA LEU A 214 7.08 2.53 13.09
C LEU A 214 6.31 1.99 14.29
N ASP A 215 5.34 1.10 14.07
CA ASP A 215 4.55 0.55 15.17
C ASP A 215 4.20 -0.95 15.05
N PRO A 216 4.46 -1.76 16.09
CA PRO A 216 4.04 -3.17 16.11
C PRO A 216 2.52 -3.38 16.03
N ALA A 217 1.70 -2.51 16.61
CA ALA A 217 0.23 -2.54 16.59
C ALA A 217 -0.38 -2.09 15.25
N SER A 218 0.44 -1.55 14.36
CA SER A 218 0.00 -1.18 13.02
C SER A 218 -0.37 -2.41 12.19
N LEU A 219 -1.59 -2.38 11.64
CA LEU A 219 -2.08 -3.35 10.68
C LEU A 219 -1.57 -3.04 9.27
N GLY A 220 -1.23 -1.78 8.97
CA GLY A 220 -0.64 -1.34 7.70
C GLY A 220 -0.61 0.17 7.59
N GLU A 221 0.38 0.69 6.86
CA GLU A 221 0.66 2.13 6.79
C GLU A 221 1.01 2.57 5.38
N LYS A 222 0.71 3.84 5.11
CA LYS A 222 1.25 4.60 3.99
C LYS A 222 1.90 5.86 4.53
N ILE A 223 3.21 5.92 4.39
CA ILE A 223 3.98 7.13 4.61
C ILE A 223 4.30 7.77 3.27
N SER A 224 4.34 9.10 3.23
CA SER A 224 4.85 9.82 2.09
C SER A 224 5.48 11.14 2.50
N GLY A 225 6.43 11.59 1.68
CA GLY A 225 7.10 12.86 1.87
C GLY A 225 7.40 13.49 0.51
N THR A 226 7.20 14.79 0.44
CA THR A 226 7.69 15.68 -0.61
C THR A 226 8.68 16.65 0.02
N SER A 227 9.22 17.57 -0.78
CA SER A 227 10.08 18.65 -0.27
C SER A 227 9.37 19.61 0.69
N ILE A 228 8.04 19.53 0.77
CA ILE A 228 7.18 20.54 1.42
C ILE A 228 6.07 19.96 2.30
N VAL A 229 5.67 18.71 2.08
CA VAL A 229 4.61 18.04 2.83
C VAL A 229 5.06 16.64 3.20
N LYS A 230 4.90 16.30 4.47
CA LYS A 230 4.97 14.94 4.99
C LYS A 230 3.54 14.49 5.26
N ALA A 231 3.19 13.28 4.84
CA ALA A 231 1.92 12.68 5.19
C ALA A 231 2.07 11.26 5.75
N HIS A 232 1.17 10.90 6.65
CA HIS A 232 1.06 9.60 7.28
C HIS A 232 -0.41 9.15 7.26
N ALA A 233 -0.65 7.87 6.96
CA ALA A 233 -1.95 7.23 7.12
C ALA A 233 -1.72 5.79 7.58
N GLY A 234 -2.34 5.39 8.68
CA GLY A 234 -2.16 4.06 9.25
C GLY A 234 -3.46 3.53 9.84
N ARG A 235 -3.60 2.20 9.83
CA ARG A 235 -4.66 1.49 10.56
C ARG A 235 -4.04 0.67 11.67
N TYR A 236 -4.61 0.74 12.87
CA TYR A 236 -4.06 0.19 14.10
C TYR A 236 -5.11 -0.66 14.81
N LYS A 237 -4.68 -1.62 15.62
CA LYS A 237 -5.57 -2.40 16.48
C LYS A 237 -5.18 -2.27 17.95
N PHE A 238 -6.13 -1.82 18.77
CA PHE A 238 -5.99 -1.69 20.22
C PHE A 238 -7.13 -2.44 20.90
N GLY A 239 -6.81 -3.58 21.51
CA GLY A 239 -7.82 -4.52 22.00
C GLY A 239 -8.72 -5.02 20.86
N ASP A 240 -10.03 -4.87 21.04
CA ASP A 240 -11.05 -5.26 20.05
C ASP A 240 -11.43 -4.12 19.10
N THR A 241 -10.85 -2.93 19.26
CA THR A 241 -11.16 -1.76 18.43
C THR A 241 -10.04 -1.48 17.44
N GLU A 242 -10.41 -1.22 16.20
CA GLU A 242 -9.48 -0.75 15.18
C GLU A 242 -9.58 0.77 15.03
N TYR A 243 -8.47 1.40 14.69
CA TYR A 243 -8.36 2.85 14.57
C TYR A 243 -7.68 3.21 13.26
N ILE A 244 -8.07 4.33 12.66
CA ILE A 244 -7.38 4.95 11.53
C ILE A 244 -6.83 6.28 12.00
N SER A 245 -5.56 6.55 11.69
CA SER A 245 -4.90 7.83 11.95
C SER A 245 -4.35 8.38 10.64
N VAL A 246 -4.67 9.64 10.33
CA VAL A 246 -4.17 10.36 9.16
C VAL A 246 -3.61 11.71 9.61
N GLY A 247 -2.42 12.06 9.12
CA GLY A 247 -1.76 13.32 9.43
C GLY A 247 -1.00 13.88 8.22
N PHE A 248 -1.07 15.19 8.05
CA PHE A 248 -0.31 15.99 7.11
C PHE A 248 0.44 17.08 7.88
N LEU A 249 1.72 17.25 7.56
CA LEU A 249 2.59 18.27 8.11
C LEU A 249 3.23 19.04 6.95
N ASN A 250 2.90 20.32 6.80
CA ASN A 250 3.62 21.21 5.89
C ASN A 250 4.95 21.60 6.54
N GLY A 251 6.07 21.24 5.93
CA GLY A 251 7.40 21.52 6.48
C GLY A 251 8.52 21.23 5.48
N ASN A 252 9.71 21.76 5.77
CA ASN A 252 10.88 21.58 4.90
C ASN A 252 11.29 20.09 4.86
N GLY A 253 11.27 19.49 3.67
CA GLY A 253 11.19 18.05 3.41
C GLY A 253 12.39 17.18 3.77
N GLY A 254 13.38 17.70 4.50
CA GLY A 254 14.52 16.91 4.99
C GLY A 254 14.24 16.13 6.27
N GLU A 255 13.12 16.37 6.94
CA GLU A 255 12.95 15.80 8.28
C GLU A 255 12.65 14.29 8.28
N PRO A 256 13.26 13.54 9.23
CA PRO A 256 13.10 12.10 9.37
C PRO A 256 11.66 11.68 9.70
N LEU A 257 11.35 10.40 9.50
CA LEU A 257 10.08 9.78 9.91
C LEU A 257 9.67 10.09 11.36
N SER A 258 10.65 10.32 12.25
CA SER A 258 10.41 10.70 13.65
C SER A 258 9.64 12.02 13.80
N THR A 259 9.54 12.86 12.77
CA THR A 259 8.69 14.07 12.79
C THR A 259 7.20 13.72 12.91
N PHE A 260 6.79 12.49 12.58
CA PHE A 260 5.44 11.99 12.87
C PHE A 260 5.28 11.43 14.27
N GLN A 261 6.36 11.18 15.01
CA GLN A 261 6.25 10.56 16.33
C GLN A 261 5.35 11.36 17.28
N PRO A 262 5.47 12.70 17.38
CA PRO A 262 4.55 13.47 18.22
C PRO A 262 3.09 13.36 17.79
N PHE A 263 2.83 13.20 16.49
CA PHE A 263 1.49 13.00 15.96
C PHE A 263 0.94 11.62 16.31
N LEU A 264 1.75 10.57 16.17
CA LEU A 264 1.40 9.20 16.57
C LEU A 264 1.18 9.11 18.09
N ASP A 265 2.05 9.73 18.88
CA ASP A 265 1.92 9.80 20.34
C ASP A 265 0.61 10.46 20.75
N GLU A 266 0.22 11.56 20.10
CA GLU A 266 -1.05 12.23 20.36
C GLU A 266 -2.26 11.39 19.91
N ALA A 267 -2.16 10.74 18.75
CA ALA A 267 -3.18 9.79 18.30
C ALA A 267 -3.36 8.65 19.33
N TYR A 268 -2.26 8.12 19.88
CA TYR A 268 -2.32 7.07 20.91
C TYR A 268 -2.94 7.55 22.21
N LYS A 269 -2.63 8.77 22.67
CA LYS A 269 -3.32 9.33 23.86
C LYS A 269 -4.83 9.42 23.66
N GLU A 270 -5.28 9.86 22.49
CA GLU A 270 -6.71 9.95 22.19
C GLU A 270 -7.36 8.56 22.05
N ILE A 271 -6.64 7.57 21.50
CA ILE A 271 -7.08 6.17 21.48
C ILE A 271 -7.22 5.59 22.90
N GLU A 272 -6.22 5.79 23.77
CA GLU A 272 -6.27 5.32 25.16
C GLU A 272 -7.42 5.95 25.94
N LYS A 273 -7.66 7.24 25.72
CA LYS A 273 -8.77 7.98 26.32
C LYS A 273 -10.12 7.44 25.83
N ASP A 274 -10.24 7.12 24.55
CA ASP A 274 -11.43 6.48 23.98
C ASP A 274 -11.69 5.09 24.58
N GLN A 275 -10.64 4.25 24.69
CA GLN A 275 -10.72 2.94 25.34
C GLN A 275 -11.19 3.03 26.80
N LYS A 276 -10.66 4.00 27.57
CA LYS A 276 -11.10 4.26 28.95
C LYS A 276 -12.58 4.67 29.01
N ASN A 277 -13.04 5.51 28.07
CA ASN A 277 -14.44 5.92 28.01
C ASN A 277 -15.38 4.77 27.63
N LEU A 278 -14.96 3.87 26.74
CA LEU A 278 -15.71 2.66 26.39
C LEU A 278 -15.84 1.71 27.58
N ALA A 279 -14.77 1.53 28.36
CA ALA A 279 -14.78 0.68 29.55
C ALA A 279 -15.70 1.22 30.67
N LEU A 280 -15.90 2.53 30.74
CA LEU A 280 -16.78 3.17 31.72
C LEU A 280 -18.27 3.12 31.32
N LYS A 281 -18.59 2.78 30.07
CA LYS A 281 -19.97 2.69 29.63
C LYS A 281 -20.60 1.47 30.31
N PRO A 282 -21.62 1.64 31.18
CA PRO A 282 -22.24 0.51 31.87
C PRO A 282 -22.70 -0.50 30.83
N LEU A 283 -22.30 -1.76 30.99
CA LEU A 283 -22.90 -2.86 30.23
C LEU A 283 -24.42 -2.69 30.34
N PRO A 284 -25.17 -2.70 29.22
CA PRO A 284 -26.61 -2.61 29.29
C PRO A 284 -27.07 -3.68 30.25
N VAL A 285 -27.61 -3.25 31.40
CA VAL A 285 -28.16 -4.17 32.40
C VAL A 285 -29.17 -4.98 31.62
N PRO A 286 -29.01 -6.32 31.51
CA PRO A 286 -29.95 -7.12 30.76
C PRO A 286 -31.31 -6.78 31.31
N THR A 287 -32.16 -6.17 30.49
CA THR A 287 -33.51 -5.84 30.89
C THR A 287 -34.15 -7.19 31.13
N GLN A 288 -34.18 -7.61 32.40
CA GLN A 288 -34.92 -8.79 32.81
C GLN A 288 -36.33 -8.50 32.35
N SER A 289 -36.72 -9.13 31.24
CA SER A 289 -38.10 -9.13 30.80
C SER A 289 -38.88 -9.61 32.01
N ALA A 290 -39.65 -8.70 32.59
CA ALA A 290 -40.57 -9.03 33.66
C ALA A 290 -41.45 -10.15 33.11
N ILE A 291 -41.19 -11.37 33.58
CA ILE A 291 -42.04 -12.51 33.33
C ILE A 291 -43.36 -12.14 34.01
N ALA A 292 -44.34 -11.73 33.21
CA ALA A 292 -45.69 -11.58 33.70
C ALA A 292 -46.18 -12.96 34.19
N PRO A 293 -46.72 -13.07 35.41
CA PRO A 293 -47.22 -14.34 35.90
C PRO A 293 -48.63 -14.54 35.33
N THR A 294 -48.81 -15.52 34.45
CA THR A 294 -50.14 -16.11 34.27
C THR A 294 -50.02 -17.58 33.88
N ALA A 295 -50.48 -18.42 34.81
CA ALA A 295 -50.65 -19.89 34.75
C ALA A 295 -51.73 -20.28 33.68
N PRO A 296 -51.99 -21.57 33.33
CA PRO A 296 -51.96 -22.73 34.22
C PRO A 296 -51.42 -24.08 33.70
N ALA A 297 -50.99 -24.88 34.69
CA ALA A 297 -51.01 -26.34 34.81
C ALA A 297 -50.85 -27.20 33.54
N GLN A 298 -49.67 -27.82 33.41
CA GLN A 298 -49.42 -28.96 32.54
C GLN A 298 -48.97 -30.15 33.40
N PRO A 299 -49.42 -31.40 33.14
CA PRO A 299 -49.16 -32.52 34.03
C PRO A 299 -47.73 -33.06 33.91
N GLU A 300 -47.27 -33.48 35.07
CA GLU A 300 -46.04 -34.13 35.51
C GLU A 300 -45.55 -35.29 34.61
N PRO A 301 -44.25 -35.30 34.22
CA PRO A 301 -43.55 -36.52 33.84
C PRO A 301 -42.76 -37.11 35.01
N ALA A 302 -42.76 -38.44 35.06
CA ALA A 302 -42.17 -39.35 36.05
C ALA A 302 -40.66 -39.13 36.35
N PRO A 303 -40.16 -39.64 37.50
CA PRO A 303 -38.82 -39.34 38.00
C PRO A 303 -37.77 -40.19 37.28
N ILE A 304 -36.70 -39.54 36.81
CA ILE A 304 -35.48 -40.23 36.34
C ILE A 304 -34.38 -40.05 37.38
N ALA A 305 -33.78 -41.17 37.73
CA ALA A 305 -32.85 -41.38 38.82
C ALA A 305 -31.44 -40.80 38.57
N GLN A 306 -30.86 -40.33 39.68
CA GLN A 306 -29.48 -40.48 40.16
C GLN A 306 -28.31 -40.47 39.16
N ASN A 307 -27.49 -39.42 39.32
CA ASN A 307 -26.03 -39.44 39.47
C ASN A 307 -25.29 -40.68 38.96
N GLN A 308 -24.53 -40.50 37.87
CA GLN A 308 -23.32 -41.27 37.62
C GLN A 308 -22.13 -40.34 37.35
N THR A 309 -21.09 -40.57 38.14
CA THR A 309 -19.75 -39.98 38.06
C THR A 309 -19.05 -40.43 36.77
N PRO A 310 -18.36 -39.55 36.02
CA PRO A 310 -17.65 -39.98 34.81
C PRO A 310 -16.35 -40.69 35.14
N THR A 311 -16.24 -41.95 34.69
CA THR A 311 -14.97 -42.70 34.59
C THR A 311 -14.19 -42.25 33.35
N PRO A 312 -12.84 -42.27 33.38
CA PRO A 312 -12.03 -41.88 32.22
C PRO A 312 -12.17 -42.92 31.11
N GLN A 313 -12.66 -42.52 29.94
CA GLN A 313 -12.68 -43.38 28.76
C GLN A 313 -11.34 -43.34 28.03
N THR A 314 -10.76 -44.52 27.85
CA THR A 314 -9.68 -44.83 26.91
C THR A 314 -10.08 -44.40 25.49
N PRO A 315 -9.17 -43.85 24.67
CA PRO A 315 -9.53 -43.31 23.34
C PRO A 315 -10.16 -44.41 22.48
N THR A 316 -11.44 -44.22 22.14
CA THR A 316 -12.14 -45.11 21.21
C THR A 316 -11.73 -44.73 19.80
N ALA A 317 -11.36 -45.71 18.98
CA ALA A 317 -10.97 -45.50 17.60
C ALA A 317 -12.04 -44.70 16.84
N LEU A 318 -11.58 -43.78 15.97
CA LEU A 318 -12.44 -42.95 15.12
C LEU A 318 -13.47 -43.82 14.39
N PRO A 319 -14.76 -43.44 14.37
CA PRO A 319 -15.79 -44.22 13.70
C PRO A 319 -15.51 -44.24 12.20
N SER A 320 -15.68 -45.40 11.57
CA SER A 320 -15.34 -45.63 10.16
C SER A 320 -16.04 -44.67 9.19
N SER A 321 -17.18 -44.09 9.59
CA SER A 321 -17.90 -43.06 8.84
C SER A 321 -17.12 -41.75 8.71
N LEU A 322 -16.36 -41.37 9.75
CA LEU A 322 -15.52 -40.16 9.75
C LEU A 322 -14.28 -40.32 8.87
N MET A 323 -13.75 -41.54 8.74
CA MET A 323 -12.63 -41.83 7.84
C MET A 323 -13.07 -41.75 6.37
N ALA A 324 -14.25 -42.28 6.03
CA ALA A 324 -14.80 -42.19 4.69
C ALA A 324 -15.10 -40.73 4.28
N GLU A 325 -15.59 -39.92 5.22
CA GLU A 325 -15.81 -38.50 4.99
C GLU A 325 -14.49 -37.73 4.81
N LEU A 326 -13.46 -38.05 5.61
CA LEU A 326 -12.12 -37.47 5.48
C LEU A 326 -11.45 -37.81 4.13
N GLU A 327 -11.60 -39.05 3.65
CA GLU A 327 -11.12 -39.48 2.32
C GLU A 327 -11.83 -38.74 1.18
N SER A 328 -13.14 -38.50 1.33
CA SER A 328 -13.94 -37.76 0.34
C SER A 328 -13.53 -36.29 0.19
N VAL A 329 -13.04 -35.67 1.26
CA VAL A 329 -12.60 -34.26 1.28
C VAL A 329 -11.13 -34.12 0.87
N THR A 330 -10.29 -35.09 1.20
CA THR A 330 -8.83 -35.02 0.93
C THR A 330 -8.47 -35.39 -0.52
N GLN A 331 -9.21 -36.30 -1.16
CA GLN A 331 -8.98 -36.69 -2.56
C GLN A 331 -9.08 -35.52 -3.56
N PRO A 332 -10.16 -34.70 -3.55
CA PRO A 332 -10.25 -33.53 -4.42
C PRO A 332 -9.17 -32.50 -4.13
N LEU A 333 -8.78 -32.33 -2.86
CA LEU A 333 -7.74 -31.39 -2.45
C LEU A 333 -6.35 -31.81 -2.98
N LEU A 334 -6.02 -33.11 -2.92
CA LEU A 334 -4.79 -33.65 -3.49
C LEU A 334 -4.76 -33.49 -5.02
N GLN A 335 -5.87 -33.73 -5.69
CA GLN A 335 -5.99 -33.50 -7.14
C GLN A 335 -5.85 -32.02 -7.51
N PHE A 336 -6.41 -31.11 -6.71
CA PHE A 336 -6.27 -29.67 -6.88
C PHE A 336 -4.84 -29.16 -6.63
N MET A 337 -4.11 -29.79 -5.70
CA MET A 337 -2.72 -29.43 -5.39
C MET A 337 -1.71 -30.02 -6.38
N GLN A 338 -2.08 -31.04 -7.16
CA GLN A 338 -1.19 -31.72 -8.10
C GLN A 338 -0.51 -30.76 -9.12
N PRO A 339 -1.23 -29.82 -9.77
CA PRO A 339 -0.61 -28.86 -10.68
C PRO A 339 0.37 -27.92 -9.98
N VAL A 340 0.10 -27.55 -8.72
CA VAL A 340 0.97 -26.70 -7.90
C VAL A 340 2.26 -27.43 -7.56
N ILE A 341 2.18 -28.70 -7.17
CA ILE A 341 3.34 -29.55 -6.90
C ILE A 341 4.18 -29.75 -8.17
N SER A 342 3.52 -30.00 -9.31
CA SER A 342 4.20 -30.13 -10.60
C SER A 342 4.86 -28.83 -11.06
N PHE A 343 4.28 -27.67 -10.76
CA PHE A 343 4.88 -26.36 -11.04
C PHE A 343 6.04 -26.02 -10.09
N ALA A 344 5.96 -26.43 -8.83
CA ALA A 344 7.01 -26.19 -7.84
C ALA A 344 8.24 -27.09 -8.01
N GLN A 345 8.08 -28.31 -8.56
CA GLN A 345 9.17 -29.28 -8.71
C GLN A 345 10.40 -28.77 -9.50
N PRO A 346 10.24 -28.12 -10.67
CA PRO A 346 11.38 -27.55 -11.41
C PRO A 346 12.10 -26.46 -10.62
N ILE A 347 11.34 -25.62 -9.89
CA ILE A 347 11.87 -24.54 -9.04
C ILE A 347 12.69 -25.14 -7.89
N LEU A 348 12.14 -26.13 -7.19
CA LEU A 348 12.84 -26.82 -6.10
C LEU A 348 14.13 -27.49 -6.58
N ARG A 349 14.13 -28.06 -7.79
CA ARG A 349 15.34 -28.64 -8.42
C ARG A 349 16.40 -27.58 -8.74
N HIS A 350 16.01 -26.36 -9.09
CA HIS A 350 16.95 -25.25 -9.30
C HIS A 350 17.46 -24.61 -8.00
N LEU A 351 16.71 -24.75 -6.91
CA LEU A 351 17.11 -24.25 -5.59
C LEU A 351 17.98 -25.25 -4.81
N GLU A 352 17.98 -26.54 -5.17
CA GLU A 352 18.77 -27.59 -4.52
C GLU A 352 20.28 -27.26 -4.39
N PRO A 353 20.98 -26.73 -5.42
CA PRO A 353 22.39 -26.35 -5.29
C PRO A 353 22.60 -25.19 -4.30
N ILE A 354 21.63 -24.27 -4.23
CA ILE A 354 21.68 -23.12 -3.33
C ILE A 354 21.54 -23.59 -1.89
N PHE A 355 20.54 -24.45 -1.60
CA PHE A 355 20.38 -25.04 -0.28
C PHE A 355 21.60 -25.86 0.13
N HIS A 356 22.18 -26.64 -0.78
CA HIS A 356 23.40 -27.40 -0.51
C HIS A 356 24.58 -26.48 -0.15
N ASN A 357 24.77 -25.37 -0.88
CA ASN A 357 25.83 -24.41 -0.61
C ASN A 357 25.65 -23.67 0.71
N VAL A 358 24.42 -23.23 1.01
CA VAL A 358 24.09 -22.57 2.28
C VAL A 358 24.33 -23.52 3.44
N MET A 359 23.82 -24.75 3.36
CA MET A 359 23.97 -25.74 4.42
C MET A 359 25.43 -26.15 4.64
N SER A 360 26.22 -26.27 3.56
CA SER A 360 27.66 -26.55 3.63
C SER A 360 28.43 -25.40 4.28
N ALA A 361 28.12 -24.16 3.92
CA ALA A 361 28.71 -22.96 4.53
C ALA A 361 28.38 -22.85 6.03
N THR A 362 27.12 -23.09 6.43
CA THR A 362 26.76 -23.15 7.85
C THR A 362 27.46 -24.29 8.58
N ARG A 363 27.64 -25.46 7.95
CA ARG A 363 28.34 -26.57 8.59
C ARG A 363 29.81 -26.26 8.86
N SER A 364 30.46 -25.52 7.96
CA SER A 364 31.83 -25.04 8.14
C SER A 364 31.97 -23.98 9.24
N LEU A 365 30.90 -23.23 9.54
CA LEU A 365 30.88 -22.25 10.63
C LEU A 365 30.69 -22.88 12.01
N PHE A 366 30.16 -24.10 12.08
CA PHE A 366 29.85 -24.79 13.33
C PHE A 366 30.71 -26.02 13.61
N THR A 367 31.67 -26.36 12.75
CA THR A 367 32.71 -27.35 13.09
C THR A 367 33.70 -26.74 14.09
N PRO A 368 33.81 -27.28 15.32
CA PRO A 368 34.80 -26.82 16.29
C PRO A 368 36.20 -27.08 15.73
N ASN A 369 37.02 -26.03 15.64
CA ASN A 369 38.39 -26.14 15.19
C ASN A 369 39.24 -26.78 16.30
N THR A 370 39.23 -28.11 16.41
CA THR A 370 40.13 -28.86 17.29
C THR A 370 41.46 -29.12 16.57
N SER A 371 42.29 -28.08 16.48
CA SER A 371 43.70 -28.22 16.07
C SER A 371 44.60 -27.34 16.93
N GLN A 372 45.13 -27.96 17.97
CA GLN A 372 46.45 -27.79 18.58
C GLN A 372 47.02 -26.38 18.89
N ALA A 373 47.26 -26.22 20.20
CA ALA A 373 48.20 -25.28 20.79
C ALA A 373 49.65 -25.55 20.35
N SER A 374 50.35 -24.49 19.96
CA SER A 374 51.80 -24.35 20.13
C SER A 374 52.12 -22.87 20.22
N ASN A 375 52.47 -22.42 21.43
CA ASN A 375 52.88 -21.06 21.74
C ASN A 375 54.39 -20.92 21.48
N THR A 376 54.77 -20.08 20.52
CA THR A 376 56.10 -19.47 20.49
C THR A 376 55.97 -18.02 20.01
N PRO A 377 56.42 -17.01 20.79
CA PRO A 377 56.30 -15.61 20.39
C PRO A 377 57.43 -15.22 19.43
N THR A 378 57.07 -14.63 18.28
CA THR A 378 58.01 -13.98 17.35
C THR A 378 57.71 -12.47 17.34
N PRO A 379 58.73 -11.59 17.36
CA PRO A 379 58.56 -10.14 17.52
C PRO A 379 57.96 -9.44 16.28
N PRO A 380 57.44 -8.20 16.43
CA PRO A 380 56.64 -7.55 15.41
C PRO A 380 57.49 -7.01 14.25
N SER A 381 57.13 -7.42 13.03
CA SER A 381 57.63 -6.82 11.79
C SER A 381 56.72 -5.66 11.36
N VAL A 382 57.36 -4.53 11.06
CA VAL A 382 56.80 -3.28 10.53
C VAL A 382 56.06 -3.52 9.20
N PRO A 383 54.86 -2.95 8.97
CA PRO A 383 54.20 -3.09 7.68
C PRO A 383 54.85 -2.19 6.62
N THR A 384 55.41 -2.82 5.58
CA THR A 384 55.79 -2.16 4.34
C THR A 384 54.54 -1.83 3.53
N GLN A 385 54.40 -0.57 3.13
CA GLN A 385 53.35 -0.09 2.23
C GLN A 385 53.41 -0.84 0.90
N ALA A 386 52.31 -1.49 0.52
CA ALA A 386 52.12 -2.04 -0.82
C ALA A 386 51.60 -0.91 -1.74
N THR A 387 52.43 -0.53 -2.69
CA THR A 387 52.10 0.35 -3.81
C THR A 387 51.12 -0.36 -4.74
N ILE A 388 49.92 0.21 -4.92
CA ILE A 388 48.96 -0.22 -5.93
C ILE A 388 49.42 0.32 -7.30
N PRO A 389 49.59 -0.50 -8.34
CA PRO A 389 49.85 0.02 -9.68
C PRO A 389 48.55 0.59 -10.27
N ASN A 390 48.58 1.88 -10.60
CA ASN A 390 47.59 2.52 -11.45
C ASN A 390 47.55 1.82 -12.81
N THR A 391 46.43 1.18 -13.12
CA THR A 391 46.14 0.73 -14.49
C THR A 391 45.36 1.86 -15.16
N GLU A 392 46.06 2.69 -15.93
CA GLU A 392 45.44 3.63 -16.85
C GLU A 392 44.70 2.84 -17.93
N MET A 393 43.37 3.00 -17.97
CA MET A 393 42.54 2.45 -19.02
C MET A 393 42.46 3.52 -20.12
N GLU A 394 43.27 3.34 -21.16
CA GLU A 394 43.30 4.19 -22.35
C GLU A 394 42.01 3.98 -23.17
N ILE A 395 41.05 4.91 -23.04
CA ILE A 395 39.82 4.90 -23.84
C ILE A 395 40.16 5.51 -25.21
N ALA A 396 40.34 4.64 -26.20
CA ALA A 396 40.45 5.04 -27.60
C ALA A 396 39.14 5.72 -28.05
N SER A 397 39.18 7.04 -28.21
CA SER A 397 38.09 7.83 -28.78
C SER A 397 38.09 7.67 -30.31
N THR A 398 37.11 6.97 -30.85
CA THR A 398 36.81 6.96 -32.29
C THR A 398 35.91 8.15 -32.62
N PRO A 399 36.25 8.99 -33.62
CA PRO A 399 35.41 10.10 -34.01
C PRO A 399 34.19 9.61 -34.80
N LEU A 400 32.99 9.90 -34.27
CA LEU A 400 31.73 9.70 -34.98
C LEU A 400 31.64 10.68 -36.16
N THR A 401 31.47 10.13 -37.35
CA THR A 401 31.17 10.88 -38.58
C THR A 401 29.74 11.43 -38.49
N PRO A 402 29.48 12.72 -38.74
CA PRO A 402 28.12 13.25 -38.70
C PRO A 402 27.30 12.71 -39.88
N MET A 403 26.18 12.04 -39.59
CA MET A 403 25.16 11.71 -40.58
C MET A 403 24.54 13.00 -41.13
N GLN A 404 24.74 13.25 -42.42
CA GLN A 404 24.03 14.29 -43.15
C GLN A 404 22.55 13.92 -43.28
N THR A 405 21.67 14.76 -42.75
CA THR A 405 20.23 14.69 -42.99
C THR A 405 19.93 15.29 -44.38
N PRO A 406 19.22 14.60 -45.29
CA PRO A 406 18.87 15.19 -46.57
C PRO A 406 17.80 16.27 -46.39
N ALA A 407 18.06 17.45 -46.94
CA ALA A 407 17.14 18.57 -46.99
C ALA A 407 15.89 18.21 -47.82
N LEU A 408 14.71 18.30 -47.19
CA LEU A 408 13.42 18.25 -47.88
C LEU A 408 13.17 19.58 -48.60
N LYS A 409 12.94 19.53 -49.92
CA LYS A 409 12.51 20.67 -50.73
C LYS A 409 11.05 21.02 -50.42
N PRO A 410 10.70 22.30 -50.24
CA PRO A 410 9.30 22.73 -50.19
C PRO A 410 8.76 22.85 -51.61
N SER A 411 7.87 21.93 -51.99
CA SER A 411 7.01 22.10 -53.16
C SER A 411 5.57 21.80 -52.74
N ASP A 412 4.72 22.80 -52.95
CA ASP A 412 3.26 22.70 -53.12
C ASP A 412 2.39 22.44 -51.88
N ILE A 413 2.16 23.51 -51.10
CA ILE A 413 0.93 23.67 -50.32
C ILE A 413 0.04 24.67 -51.05
N THR A 414 -0.94 24.14 -51.80
CA THR A 414 -2.04 24.93 -52.36
C THR A 414 -3.10 25.11 -51.27
N ILE A 415 -3.24 26.33 -50.77
CA ILE A 415 -4.35 26.74 -49.90
C ILE A 415 -5.58 26.93 -50.78
N ALA A 416 -6.57 26.06 -50.64
CA ALA A 416 -7.92 26.30 -51.16
C ALA A 416 -8.78 26.90 -50.05
N GLN A 417 -9.06 28.20 -50.17
CA GLN A 417 -10.14 28.86 -49.42
C GLN A 417 -11.48 28.53 -50.08
N ARG A 418 -12.40 27.96 -49.31
CA ARG A 418 -13.85 28.22 -49.37
C ARG A 418 -14.46 28.04 -47.99
#